data_AF-Q95QK0-F1
#
_entry.id   AF-Q95QK0-F1
#
_cell.length_a   1.000
_cell.length_b   1.000
_cell.length_c   1.000
_cell.angle_alpha   90.00
_cell.angle_beta   90.00
_cell.angle_gamma   90.00
#
_symmetry.space_group_name_H-M   'P 1'
#
loop_
_entity.id
_entity.type
_entity.pdbx_description
1 polymer ?
#
loop_
_entity_poly.entity_id
_entity_poly.type
_entity_poly.pdbx_seq_one_letter_code
_entity_poly.pdbx_strand_id
1 'polypeptide(L)' 'MMNFKIIFVFLVFVALASTCDYYCEAKCYEDGCNIGECDMFGCFCDDCYWYPERLSLIDVARVKKDVQKSKLFPQKSSTK' A
#
# COMPACT_ATOMS: atom_id res chain seq x y z
N MET A 1 -21.78 -6.86 -33.96
CA MET A 1 -22.11 -7.11 -32.53
C MET A 1 -20.93 -7.56 -31.65
N MET A 2 -19.76 -7.98 -32.19
CA MET A 2 -18.60 -8.39 -31.36
C MET A 2 -17.83 -7.23 -30.70
N ASN A 3 -17.73 -6.06 -31.35
CA ASN A 3 -16.91 -4.94 -30.84
C ASN A 3 -17.43 -4.30 -29.55
N PHE A 4 -18.75 -4.23 -29.36
CA PHE A 4 -19.32 -3.58 -28.17
C PHE A 4 -19.04 -4.37 -26.89
N LYS A 5 -19.01 -5.70 -26.96
CA LYS A 5 -18.68 -6.55 -25.81
C LYS A 5 -17.24 -6.35 -25.36
N ILE A 6 -16.30 -6.20 -26.30
CA ILE A 6 -14.88 -6.00 -25.98
C ILE A 6 -14.66 -4.64 -25.30
N ILE A 7 -15.28 -3.58 -25.82
CA ILE A 7 -15.21 -2.23 -25.22
C ILE A 7 -15.79 -2.26 -23.80
N PHE A 8 -16.94 -2.90 -23.62
CA PHE A 8 -17.58 -2.99 -22.31
C PHE A 8 -16.70 -3.73 -21.29
N VAL A 9 -16.11 -4.84 -21.70
CA VAL A 9 -15.15 -5.59 -20.88
C VAL A 9 -13.94 -4.73 -20.52
N PHE A 10 -13.39 -3.98 -21.49
CA PHE A 10 -12.26 -3.08 -21.24
C PHE A 10 -12.61 -1.97 -20.23
N LEU A 11 -13.79 -1.36 -20.35
CA LEU A 11 -14.28 -0.36 -19.39
C LEU A 11 -14.42 -0.92 -17.97
N VAL A 12 -14.88 -2.16 -17.84
CA VAL A 12 -14.98 -2.85 -16.53
C VAL A 12 -13.59 -3.05 -15.92
N PHE A 13 -12.59 -3.48 -16.71
CA PHE A 13 -11.22 -3.65 -16.22
C PHE A 13 -10.57 -2.33 -15.81
N VAL A 14 -10.76 -1.27 -16.60
CA VAL A 14 -10.24 0.07 -16.27
C VAL A 14 -10.90 0.60 -15.00
N ALA A 15 -12.22 0.40 -14.83
CA ALA A 15 -12.93 0.80 -13.63
C ALA A 15 -12.46 0.01 -12.39
N LEU A 16 -12.22 -1.29 -12.52
CA LEU A 16 -11.67 -2.12 -11.44
C LEU A 16 -10.26 -1.66 -11.03
N ALA A 17 -9.38 -1.43 -12.00
CA ALA A 17 -8.03 -0.94 -11.74
C ALA A 17 -8.05 0.42 -11.03
N SER A 18 -8.85 1.37 -11.51
CA SER A 18 -8.93 2.70 -10.89
C SER A 18 -9.54 2.67 -9.49
N THR A 19 -10.51 1.79 -9.21
CA THR A 19 -11.00 1.59 -7.85
C THR A 19 -9.94 0.99 -6.93
N CYS A 20 -9.07 0.12 -7.45
CA CYS A 20 -7.98 -0.42 -6.65
C CYS A 20 -6.96 0.65 -6.32
N ASP A 21 -6.53 1.45 -7.30
CA ASP A 21 -5.59 2.56 -7.07
C ASP A 21 -6.16 3.55 -6.05
N TYR A 22 -7.41 3.99 -6.22
CA TYR A 22 -8.04 4.92 -5.28
C TYR A 22 -8.15 4.35 -3.85
N TYR A 23 -8.55 3.09 -3.72
CA TYR A 23 -8.62 2.43 -2.41
C TYR A 23 -7.22 2.27 -1.79
N CYS A 24 -6.24 1.92 -2.61
CA CYS A 24 -4.87 1.69 -2.18
C CYS A 24 -4.23 2.99 -1.69
N GLU A 25 -4.30 4.04 -2.48
CA GLU A 25 -3.81 5.38 -2.15
C GLU A 25 -4.44 5.88 -0.85
N ALA A 26 -5.77 5.80 -0.72
CA ALA A 26 -6.47 6.23 0.49
C ALA A 26 -6.01 5.46 1.74
N LYS A 27 -5.83 4.14 1.64
CA LYS A 27 -5.39 3.31 2.76
C LYS A 27 -3.93 3.53 3.13
N CYS A 28 -3.05 3.63 2.14
CA CYS A 28 -1.65 3.97 2.35
C CYS A 28 -1.51 5.35 3.02
N TYR A 29 -2.30 6.33 2.59
CA TYR A 29 -2.29 7.67 3.19
C TYR A 29 -2.81 7.67 4.63
N GLU A 30 -3.89 6.95 4.92
CA GLU A 30 -4.39 6.75 6.29
C GLU A 30 -3.31 6.13 7.21
N ASP A 31 -2.50 5.21 6.65
CA ASP A 31 -1.39 4.60 7.36
C ASP A 31 -0.10 5.43 7.39
N GLY A 32 -0.06 6.55 6.67
CA GLY A 32 1.06 7.47 6.70
C GLY A 32 2.12 7.27 5.63
N CYS A 33 1.70 6.76 4.49
CA CYS A 33 2.51 6.62 3.28
C CYS A 33 1.96 7.56 2.22
N ASN A 34 2.84 8.23 1.48
CA ASN A 34 2.40 9.19 0.46
C ASN A 34 2.02 8.53 -0.86
N ILE A 35 2.49 7.32 -1.10
CA ILE A 35 2.29 6.60 -2.36
C ILE A 35 1.53 5.31 -2.07
N GLY A 36 0.44 5.08 -2.78
CA GLY A 36 -0.27 3.81 -2.82
C GLY A 36 -0.48 3.37 -4.27
N GLU A 37 0.08 2.22 -4.62
CA GLU A 37 0.01 1.66 -5.96
C GLU A 37 -0.69 0.30 -5.93
N CYS A 38 -1.66 0.11 -6.82
CA CYS A 38 -2.22 -1.21 -7.05
C CYS A 38 -1.49 -1.91 -8.21
N ASP A 39 -1.00 -3.12 -7.95
CA ASP A 39 -0.45 -4.02 -8.96
C ASP A 39 -1.25 -5.33 -8.97
N MET A 40 -0.95 -6.26 -9.89
CA MET A 40 -1.61 -7.58 -9.95
C MET A 40 -1.53 -8.38 -8.64
N PHE A 41 -0.54 -8.09 -7.79
CA PHE A 41 -0.34 -8.74 -6.51
C PHE A 41 -1.10 -8.08 -5.35
N GLY A 42 -1.74 -6.94 -5.60
CA GLY A 42 -2.51 -6.18 -4.61
C GLY A 42 -2.00 -4.77 -4.41
N CYS A 43 -2.37 -4.18 -3.28
CA CYS A 43 -2.01 -2.81 -2.92
C CYS A 43 -0.67 -2.75 -2.19
N PHE A 44 0.19 -1.84 -2.63
CA PHE A 44 1.48 -1.55 -2.02
C PHE A 44 1.58 -0.09 -1.63
N CYS A 45 2.15 0.17 -0.47
CA CYS A 45 2.42 1.50 0.04
C CYS A 45 3.92 1.80 -0.03
N ASP A 46 4.27 3.01 -0.43
CA ASP A 46 5.64 3.49 -0.51
C ASP A 46 5.73 4.93 0.03
N ASP A 47 6.95 5.40 0.26
CA ASP A 47 7.24 6.71 0.86
C ASP A 47 6.50 6.91 2.21
N CYS A 48 6.63 5.93 3.10
CA CYS A 48 6.08 6.01 4.45
C CYS A 48 6.99 6.83 5.37
N TYR A 49 6.45 7.82 6.09
CA TYR A 49 7.25 8.69 6.98
C TYR A 49 7.99 7.92 8.11
N TRP A 50 7.57 6.69 8.36
CA TRP A 50 8.05 5.84 9.44
C TRP A 50 8.89 4.65 8.94
N TYR A 51 8.87 4.34 7.65
CA TYR A 51 9.56 3.19 7.07
C TYR A 51 9.97 3.47 5.62
N PRO A 52 11.25 3.30 5.25
CA PRO A 52 11.77 3.77 3.98
C PRO A 52 11.54 2.82 2.79
N GLU A 53 11.06 1.59 3.01
CA GLU A 53 10.88 0.61 1.93
C GLU A 53 9.40 0.42 1.59
N ARG A 54 9.14 0.05 0.33
CA ARG A 54 7.82 -0.37 -0.15
C ARG A 54 7.31 -1.57 0.67
N LEU A 55 6.08 -1.45 1.15
CA LEU A 55 5.40 -2.50 1.91
C LEU A 55 4.09 -2.89 1.23
N SER A 56 3.72 -4.17 1.31
CA SER A 56 2.35 -4.56 0.98
C SER A 56 1.39 -3.98 2.01
N LEU A 57 0.18 -3.60 1.61
CA LEU A 57 -0.81 -3.04 2.55
C LEU A 57 -1.09 -4.00 3.73
N ILE A 58 -0.98 -5.31 3.51
CA ILE A 58 -1.15 -6.34 4.55
C ILE A 58 -0.03 -6.25 5.60
N ASP A 59 1.19 -5.94 5.17
CA ASP A 59 2.36 -5.84 6.04
C ASP A 59 2.47 -4.47 6.72
N VAL A 60 1.92 -3.41 6.14
CA VAL A 60 1.98 -2.03 6.66
C VAL A 60 1.56 -1.97 8.14
N ALA A 61 0.38 -2.49 8.49
CA ALA A 61 -0.11 -2.44 9.88
C ALA A 61 0.82 -3.18 10.85
N ARG A 62 1.41 -4.30 10.40
CA ARG A 62 2.34 -5.10 11.20
C ARG A 62 3.67 -4.39 11.38
N VAL A 63 4.31 -3.96 10.29
CA VAL A 63 5.61 -3.29 10.32
C VAL A 63 5.50 -1.96 11.04
N LYS A 64 4.43 -1.18 10.84
CA LYS A 64 4.18 0.05 11.59
C LYS A 64 4.16 -0.19 13.09
N LYS A 65 3.48 -1.25 13.54
CA LYS A 65 3.45 -1.65 14.96
C LYS A 65 4.84 -2.05 15.47
N ASP A 66 5.62 -2.79 14.68
CA ASP A 66 6.96 -3.25 15.06
C ASP A 66 7.97 -2.10 15.09
N VAL A 67 7.91 -1.16 14.14
CA VAL A 67 8.71 0.07 14.12
C VAL A 67 8.33 0.99 15.29
N GLN A 68 7.05 1.14 15.59
CA GLN A 68 6.63 1.93 16.75
C GLN A 68 7.12 1.30 18.05
N LYS A 69 7.07 -0.03 18.18
CA LYS A 69 7.64 -0.74 19.33
C LYS A 69 9.15 -0.55 19.43
N SER A 70 9.90 -0.63 18.34
CA SER A 70 11.36 -0.44 18.37
C SER A 70 11.76 1.00 18.70
N LYS A 71 10.95 2.00 18.30
CA LYS A 71 11.14 3.40 18.70
C LYS A 71 10.80 3.66 20.17
N LEU A 72 9.82 2.96 20.74
CA LEU A 72 9.42 3.07 22.15
C LEU A 72 10.39 2.35 23.09
N PHE A 73 10.99 1.26 22.62
CA PHE A 73 12.07 0.57 23.28
C PHE A 73 13.32 0.68 22.41
N PRO A 74 13.96 1.87 22.34
CA PRO A 74 15.31 1.89 21.79
C PRO A 74 16.06 0.91 22.65
N GLN A 75 16.49 -0.21 22.05
CA GLN A 75 17.31 -1.16 22.78
C GLN A 75 18.38 -0.32 23.45
N LYS A 76 18.48 -0.44 24.78
CA LYS A 76 19.72 -0.12 25.47
C LYS A 76 20.78 -0.98 24.78
N SER A 77 21.32 -0.49 23.66
CA SER A 77 22.44 -1.09 22.98
C SER A 77 23.62 -0.76 23.87
N SER A 78 23.74 -1.62 24.87
CA SER A 78 24.92 -2.03 25.59
C SER A 78 26.11 -1.10 25.38
N THR A 79 26.29 -0.18 26.32
CA THR A 79 27.63 0.27 26.70
C THR A 79 28.46 -0.98 27.01
N LYS A 80 29.41 -1.30 26.15
CA LYS A 80 30.54 -2.15 26.53
C LYS A 80 31.76 -1.76 25.73
#